data_AF-A0A0S4IP16-F1
#
_entry.id   AF-A0A0S4IP16-F1
#
_cell.length_a   1.000
_cell.length_b   1.000
_cell.length_c   1.000
_cell.angle_alpha   90.00
_cell.angle_beta   90.00
_cell.angle_gamma   90.00
#
_symmetry.space_group_name_H-M   'P 1'
#
loop_
_entity.id
_entity.type
_entity.pdbx_description
1 polymer ?
#
loop_
_entity_poly.entity_id
_entity_poly.type
_entity_poly.pdbx_seq_one_letter_code
_entity_poly.pdbx_strand_id
1 'polypeptide(L)'
;MLSTFEWAIAAVAVVDAQDRPLFTEVFYSKDDILSLAAPHVQANLVVTHEEELHLQFLMHAALDVCHERASTRYVSSSSVASSSAMMVNSPGGGGAAAETPAPPSMSRTSGAADVRFFDRLLEETNRCVHGFQSASGIRVLLVTLGEAPRDAVLPICRSVYELASSTMCAPFRSISTDSLHTSRKFISGLQATIGPFTATSRSGRSV
;
A
#
# COMPACT_ATOMS: atom_id res chain seq x y z
N MET A 1 -11.58 -15.84 -23.76
CA MET A 1 -11.10 -14.48 -24.04
C MET A 1 -10.16 -14.10 -22.91
N LEU A 2 -8.84 -14.08 -23.17
CA LEU A 2 -7.86 -13.57 -22.21
C LEU A 2 -7.93 -12.05 -22.29
N SER A 3 -8.42 -11.38 -21.24
CA SER A 3 -8.23 -9.94 -21.12
C SER A 3 -6.73 -9.69 -20.96
N THR A 4 -6.09 -9.13 -21.98
CA THR A 4 -4.71 -8.65 -21.88
C THR A 4 -4.71 -7.46 -20.93
N PHE A 5 -4.39 -7.72 -19.66
CA PHE A 5 -4.11 -6.65 -18.72
C PHE A 5 -2.79 -5.98 -19.11
N GLU A 6 -2.77 -4.65 -19.15
CA GLU A 6 -1.58 -3.83 -19.43
C GLU A 6 -0.65 -3.73 -18.21
N TRP A 7 -1.07 -4.28 -17.07
CA TRP A 7 -0.33 -4.30 -15.82
C TRP A 7 -0.66 -5.57 -15.02
N ALA A 8 0.21 -5.94 -14.09
CA ALA A 8 0.03 -7.07 -13.21
C ALA A 8 0.62 -6.82 -11.81
N ILE A 9 0.24 -7.62 -10.82
CA ILE A 9 0.88 -7.63 -9.50
C ILE A 9 1.99 -8.68 -9.50
N ALA A 10 3.22 -8.23 -9.24
CA ALA A 10 4.41 -9.08 -9.11
C ALA A 10 4.68 -9.50 -7.67
N ALA A 11 4.43 -8.63 -6.68
CA ALA A 11 4.66 -8.96 -5.29
C ALA A 11 3.76 -8.18 -4.33
N VAL A 12 3.52 -8.75 -3.16
CA VAL A 12 2.82 -8.13 -2.03
C VAL A 12 3.64 -8.35 -0.77
N ALA A 13 3.82 -7.30 0.03
CA ALA A 13 4.33 -7.43 1.39
C ALA A 13 3.41 -6.71 2.39
N VAL A 14 3.25 -7.31 3.56
CA VAL A 14 2.64 -6.69 4.75
C VAL A 14 3.72 -6.62 5.81
N VAL A 15 3.97 -5.43 6.33
CA VAL A 15 5.07 -5.13 7.24
C VAL A 15 4.50 -4.43 8.48
N ASP A 16 4.99 -4.78 9.67
CA ASP A 16 4.58 -4.10 10.89
C ASP A 16 5.23 -2.71 11.05
N ALA A 17 4.93 -2.05 12.17
CA ALA A 17 5.48 -0.73 12.49
C ALA A 17 6.99 -0.75 12.77
N GLN A 18 7.58 -1.93 13.00
CA GLN A 18 9.00 -2.16 13.30
C GLN A 18 9.78 -2.69 12.09
N ASP A 19 9.26 -2.53 10.87
CA ASP A 19 9.85 -3.04 9.63
C ASP A 19 9.94 -4.58 9.55
N ARG A 20 9.23 -5.31 10.41
CA ARG A 20 9.25 -6.78 10.35
C ARG A 20 8.23 -7.28 9.34
N PRO A 21 8.61 -8.17 8.41
CA PRO A 21 7.67 -8.74 7.47
C PRO A 21 6.68 -9.64 8.23
N LEU A 22 5.39 -9.33 8.09
CA LEU A 22 4.28 -10.18 8.55
C LEU A 22 3.84 -11.12 7.43
N PHE A 23 4.02 -10.71 6.18
CA PHE A 23 3.74 -11.49 4.99
C PHE A 23 4.55 -10.96 3.81
N THR A 24 5.08 -11.85 2.98
CA THR A 24 5.69 -11.48 1.69
C THR A 24 5.45 -12.57 0.67
N GLU A 25 4.89 -12.23 -0.48
CA GLU A 25 4.60 -13.18 -1.56
C GLU A 25 4.96 -12.56 -2.91
N VAL A 26 5.61 -13.36 -3.74
CA VAL A 26 5.96 -13.04 -5.12
C VAL A 26 5.11 -13.91 -6.05
N PHE A 27 4.55 -13.32 -7.10
CA PHE A 27 3.68 -13.97 -8.06
C PHE A 27 4.43 -14.20 -9.36
N TYR A 28 4.71 -15.46 -9.65
CA TYR A 28 5.42 -15.88 -10.87
C TYR A 28 4.48 -16.01 -12.06
N SER A 29 5.02 -15.76 -13.25
CA SER A 29 4.32 -16.03 -14.50
C SER A 29 4.26 -17.54 -14.79
N LYS A 30 3.15 -18.02 -15.37
CA LYS A 30 3.05 -19.43 -15.82
C LYS A 30 3.86 -19.68 -17.09
N ASP A 31 4.49 -20.85 -17.16
CA ASP A 31 5.23 -21.34 -18.32
C ASP A 31 4.39 -21.38 -19.62
N ASP A 32 3.09 -21.67 -19.49
CA ASP A 32 2.15 -21.66 -20.64
C ASP A 32 1.96 -20.27 -21.24
N ILE A 33 2.14 -19.20 -20.46
CA ILE A 33 2.05 -17.81 -20.94
C ILE A 33 3.35 -17.39 -21.62
N LEU A 34 4.50 -17.92 -21.18
CA LEU A 34 5.80 -17.69 -21.82
C LEU A 34 5.84 -18.23 -23.26
N SER A 35 5.06 -19.28 -23.54
CA SER A 35 5.05 -19.95 -24.85
C SER A 35 4.05 -19.41 -25.87
N LEU A 36 3.06 -18.59 -25.47
CA LEU A 36 1.90 -18.24 -26.33
C LEU A 36 1.75 -16.78 -26.77
N ALA A 37 2.45 -15.81 -26.19
CA ALA A 37 2.24 -14.39 -26.49
C ALA A 37 3.38 -13.73 -27.27
N ALA A 38 3.09 -12.62 -27.94
CA ALA A 38 4.05 -11.87 -28.73
C ALA A 38 5.19 -11.31 -27.84
N PRO A 39 6.46 -11.37 -28.27
CA PRO A 39 7.63 -11.16 -27.42
C PRO A 39 7.72 -9.76 -26.78
N HIS A 40 7.12 -8.74 -27.39
CA HIS A 40 7.20 -7.36 -26.90
C HIS A 40 6.24 -7.02 -25.75
N VAL A 41 5.12 -7.74 -25.62
CA VAL A 41 4.15 -7.53 -24.53
C VAL A 41 4.50 -8.38 -23.31
N GLN A 42 5.12 -9.54 -23.52
CA GLN A 42 5.55 -10.45 -22.45
C GLN A 42 6.71 -9.91 -21.60
N ALA A 43 7.72 -9.27 -22.23
CA ALA A 43 8.94 -8.88 -21.52
C ALA A 43 8.68 -7.95 -20.32
N ASN A 44 7.56 -7.21 -20.34
CA ASN A 44 7.26 -6.22 -19.31
C ASN A 44 6.39 -6.76 -18.16
N LEU A 45 5.76 -7.93 -18.31
CA LEU A 45 4.80 -8.49 -17.35
C LEU A 45 5.20 -9.87 -16.80
N VAL A 46 6.43 -10.32 -17.09
CA VAL A 46 6.95 -11.60 -16.61
C VAL A 46 7.70 -11.43 -15.30
N VAL A 47 7.43 -12.33 -14.35
CA VAL A 47 8.25 -12.51 -13.13
C VAL A 47 8.85 -13.91 -13.17
N THR A 48 10.17 -13.98 -13.17
CA THR A 48 10.90 -15.26 -13.06
C THR A 48 11.36 -15.51 -11.61
N HIS A 49 11.78 -16.74 -11.31
CA HIS A 49 12.39 -17.06 -10.02
C HIS A 49 13.70 -16.30 -9.76
N GLU A 50 14.43 -15.92 -10.81
CA GLU A 50 15.65 -15.13 -10.67
C GLU A 50 15.37 -13.71 -10.16
N GLU A 51 14.17 -13.20 -10.42
CA GLU A 51 13.74 -11.86 -10.04
C GLU A 51 13.15 -11.77 -8.63
N GLU A 52 12.96 -12.91 -7.94
CA GLU A 52 12.42 -12.95 -6.58
C GLU A 52 13.25 -12.09 -5.61
N LEU A 53 14.58 -12.29 -5.60
CA LEU A 53 15.49 -11.54 -4.75
C LEU A 53 15.48 -10.04 -5.08
N HIS A 54 15.38 -9.71 -6.37
CA HIS A 54 15.30 -8.32 -6.82
C HIS A 54 14.01 -7.65 -6.33
N LEU A 55 12.87 -8.34 -6.44
CA LEU A 55 11.59 -7.83 -5.93
C LEU A 55 11.60 -7.68 -4.41
N GLN A 56 12.21 -8.62 -3.68
CA GLN A 56 12.38 -8.52 -2.23
C GLN A 56 13.25 -7.30 -1.85
N PHE A 57 14.35 -7.08 -2.57
CA PHE A 57 15.20 -5.91 -2.39
C PHE A 57 14.44 -4.61 -2.68
N LEU A 58 13.68 -4.57 -3.77
CA LEU A 58 12.88 -3.42 -4.15
C LEU A 58 11.83 -3.07 -3.09
N MET A 59 11.16 -4.09 -2.51
CA MET A 59 10.23 -3.90 -1.39
C MET A 59 10.94 -3.38 -0.13
N HIS A 60 12.14 -3.87 0.17
CA HIS A 60 12.92 -3.37 1.31
C HIS A 60 13.34 -1.91 1.11
N ALA A 61 13.87 -1.56 -0.06
CA ALA A 61 14.22 -0.17 -0.39
C ALA A 61 13.00 0.77 -0.31
N ALA A 62 11.81 0.27 -0.66
CA ALA A 62 10.58 1.06 -0.56
C ALA A 62 10.16 1.35 0.89
N LEU A 63 10.60 0.56 1.87
CA LEU A 63 10.35 0.85 3.29
C LEU A 63 11.11 2.09 3.77
N ASP A 64 12.33 2.29 3.30
CA ASP A 64 13.12 3.49 3.61
C ASP A 64 12.41 4.75 3.08
N VAL A 65 11.89 4.68 1.86
CA VAL A 65 11.10 5.77 1.26
C VAL A 65 9.78 5.99 2.02
N CYS A 66 9.14 4.93 2.51
CA CYS A 66 7.96 5.06 3.37
C CYS A 66 8.28 5.84 4.64
N HIS A 67 9.41 5.55 5.30
CA HIS A 67 9.84 6.25 6.52
C HIS A 67 10.11 7.73 6.27
N GLU A 68 10.81 8.05 5.19
CA GLU A 68 11.09 9.44 4.80
C GLU A 68 9.78 10.23 4.56
N ARG A 69 8.86 9.64 3.80
CA ARG A 69 7.56 10.27 3.49
C ARG A 69 6.65 10.37 4.71
N ALA A 70 6.64 9.36 5.59
CA ALA A 70 5.89 9.40 6.84
C ALA A 70 6.44 10.49 7.78
N SER A 71 7.76 10.61 7.89
CA SER A 71 8.43 11.64 8.69
C SER A 71 8.13 13.05 8.17
N THR A 72 8.20 13.25 6.86
CA THR A 72 7.88 14.53 6.21
C THR A 72 6.43 14.96 6.47
N ARG A 73 5.48 14.01 6.48
CA ARG A 73 4.07 14.29 6.81
C ARG A 73 3.91 14.72 8.26
N TYR A 74 4.63 14.11 9.19
CA TYR A 74 4.58 14.50 10.61
C TYR A 74 5.07 15.93 10.82
N VAL A 75 6.21 16.29 10.22
CA VAL A 75 6.79 17.65 10.30
C VAL A 75 5.90 18.68 9.61
N SER A 76 5.32 18.32 8.47
CA SER A 76 4.37 19.22 7.77
C SER A 76 3.13 19.46 8.61
N SER A 77 2.58 18.42 9.25
CA SER A 77 1.39 18.52 10.12
C SER A 77 1.64 19.37 11.38
N SER A 78 2.82 19.28 11.98
CA SER A 78 3.18 20.07 13.15
C SER A 78 3.45 21.55 12.82
N SER A 79 3.93 21.84 11.60
CA SER A 79 4.16 23.22 11.14
C SER A 79 2.88 24.02 10.87
N VAL A 80 1.81 23.38 10.38
CA VAL A 80 0.51 24.05 10.19
C VAL A 80 -0.22 24.28 11.51
N ALA A 81 -0.08 23.37 12.48
CA ALA A 81 -0.61 23.55 13.83
C ALA A 81 0.12 24.67 14.59
N SER A 82 1.42 24.87 14.32
CA SER A 82 2.23 25.93 14.97
C SER A 82 2.11 27.30 14.30
N SER A 83 1.67 27.35 13.03
CA SER A 83 1.50 28.62 12.31
C SER A 83 0.15 29.31 12.56
N SER A 84 -0.73 28.71 13.39
CA SER A 84 -2.03 29.28 13.75
C SER A 84 -2.03 30.08 15.06
N ALA A 85 -0.86 30.25 15.69
CA ALA A 85 -0.72 30.87 17.00
C ALA A 85 0.16 32.13 16.98
N MET A 86 0.12 32.94 15.92
CA MET A 86 0.72 34.27 15.93
C MET A 86 -0.05 35.21 15.02
N MET A 87 -1.10 35.85 15.53
CA MET A 87 -1.45 37.26 15.27
C MET A 87 -2.55 37.71 16.24
N VAL A 88 -2.43 38.97 16.66
CA VAL A 88 -3.33 39.76 17.52
C VAL A 88 -3.01 39.71 19.02
N ASN A 89 -1.96 40.46 19.38
CA ASN A 89 -1.90 41.15 20.66
C ASN A 89 -2.32 42.61 20.42
N SER A 90 -3.41 43.08 21.03
CA SER A 90 -3.55 44.44 21.59
C SER A 90 -4.98 44.75 22.10
N PRO A 91 -5.13 45.73 23.03
CA PRO A 91 -6.13 45.72 24.10
C PRO A 91 -7.23 46.77 23.96
N GLY A 92 -8.39 46.53 24.60
CA GLY A 92 -9.30 47.60 25.03
C GLY A 92 -10.79 47.39 24.74
N GLY A 93 -11.61 47.66 25.77
CA GLY A 93 -12.93 48.30 25.60
C GLY A 93 -14.15 47.37 25.62
N GLY A 94 -15.05 47.59 26.58
CA GLY A 94 -16.24 46.76 26.82
C GLY A 94 -17.34 46.83 25.76
N GLY A 95 -18.32 45.93 25.90
CA GLY A 95 -19.57 45.96 25.14
C GLY A 95 -20.16 44.57 24.93
N ALA A 96 -21.23 44.25 25.66
CA ALA A 96 -21.95 42.99 25.53
C ALA A 96 -22.74 42.91 24.20
N ALA A 97 -22.56 41.84 23.44
CA ALA A 97 -23.57 41.22 22.58
C ALA A 97 -23.08 39.82 22.17
N ALA A 98 -23.94 38.82 22.34
CA ALA A 98 -23.66 37.42 22.02
C ALA A 98 -23.65 37.21 20.50
N GLU A 99 -22.50 36.86 19.93
CA GLU A 99 -22.39 36.27 18.59
C GLU A 99 -21.66 34.94 18.70
N THR A 100 -22.40 33.88 18.40
CA THR A 100 -21.95 32.49 18.31
C THR A 100 -20.81 32.39 17.28
N PRO A 101 -19.64 31.79 17.62
CA PRO A 101 -18.59 31.60 16.64
C PRO A 101 -19.04 30.56 15.60
N ALA A 102 -19.14 31.00 14.35
CA ALA A 102 -19.34 30.12 13.22
C ALA A 102 -18.25 29.02 13.21
N PRO A 103 -18.61 27.74 12.99
CA PRO A 103 -17.61 26.68 12.91
C PRO A 103 -16.65 26.97 11.75
N PRO A 104 -15.35 26.66 11.89
CA PRO A 104 -14.37 26.88 10.85
C PRO A 104 -14.81 26.16 9.59
N SER A 105 -14.89 26.94 8.52
CA SER A 105 -15.12 26.51 7.14
C SER A 105 -14.32 25.22 6.90
N MET A 106 -15.03 24.09 6.82
CA MET A 106 -14.47 22.83 6.36
C MET A 106 -13.94 23.09 4.96
N SER A 107 -12.62 23.30 4.88
CA SER A 107 -11.88 23.27 3.64
C SER A 107 -12.30 21.99 2.93
N ARG A 108 -13.07 22.15 1.85
CA ARG A 108 -13.54 21.04 1.02
C ARG A 108 -12.28 20.44 0.41
N THR A 109 -11.73 19.42 1.06
CA THR A 109 -10.67 18.59 0.52
C THR A 109 -11.24 17.88 -0.69
N SER A 110 -10.99 18.49 -1.85
CA SER A 110 -11.14 17.92 -3.17
C SER A 110 -10.71 16.46 -3.18
N GLY A 111 -11.63 15.56 -3.54
CA GLY A 111 -11.40 14.14 -3.86
C GLY A 111 -10.35 13.46 -2.99
N ALA A 112 -10.73 13.08 -1.76
CA ALA A 112 -9.85 12.53 -0.73
C ALA A 112 -8.89 11.45 -1.24
N ALA A 113 -7.70 11.87 -1.69
CA ALA A 113 -6.53 11.04 -1.69
C ALA A 113 -6.36 10.54 -0.26
N ASP A 114 -6.56 9.25 -0.03
CA ASP A 114 -6.32 8.66 1.29
C ASP A 114 -4.90 9.03 1.69
N VAL A 115 -4.76 9.85 2.74
CA VAL A 115 -3.47 10.38 3.21
C VAL A 115 -2.51 9.25 3.55
N ARG A 116 -3.03 8.04 3.76
CA ARG A 116 -2.31 6.82 4.08
C ARG A 116 -1.68 6.14 2.88
N PHE A 117 -2.13 6.48 1.67
CA PHE A 117 -1.61 5.90 0.45
C PHE A 117 -0.37 6.64 -0.03
N PHE A 118 0.62 5.86 -0.44
CA PHE A 118 1.81 6.31 -1.14
C PHE A 118 1.69 5.75 -2.55
N ASP A 119 1.40 6.64 -3.50
CA ASP A 119 1.14 6.26 -4.90
C ASP A 119 2.33 5.52 -5.50
N ARG A 120 3.35 6.23 -5.97
CA ARG A 120 4.60 5.61 -6.44
C ARG A 120 5.72 5.88 -5.47
N LEU A 121 6.21 4.85 -4.77
CA LEU A 121 7.35 4.93 -3.86
C LEU A 121 8.66 4.83 -4.63
N LEU A 122 8.77 3.78 -5.43
CA LEU A 122 9.91 3.48 -6.29
C LEU A 122 9.39 3.08 -7.66
N GLU A 123 10.06 3.56 -8.70
CA GLU A 123 9.74 3.25 -10.09
C GLU A 123 11.03 2.81 -10.78
N GLU A 124 11.01 1.59 -11.30
CA GLU A 124 12.02 0.99 -12.17
C GLU A 124 11.34 0.71 -13.52
N THR A 125 12.10 0.61 -14.61
CA THR A 125 11.64 0.62 -16.03
C THR A 125 10.25 0.04 -16.31
N ASN A 126 9.91 -1.11 -15.72
CA ASN A 126 8.60 -1.75 -15.84
C ASN A 126 7.95 -2.11 -14.50
N ARG A 127 8.50 -1.65 -13.37
CA ARG A 127 8.08 -2.00 -12.01
C ARG A 127 7.78 -0.75 -11.21
N CYS A 128 6.66 -0.75 -10.52
CA CYS A 128 6.32 0.31 -9.59
C CYS A 128 5.98 -0.28 -8.23
N VAL A 129 6.58 0.26 -7.17
CA VAL A 129 6.20 -0.07 -5.79
C VAL A 129 5.23 0.98 -5.29
N HIS A 130 4.06 0.54 -4.89
CA HIS A 130 3.03 1.33 -4.23
C HIS A 130 2.99 0.99 -2.75
N GLY A 131 2.60 1.95 -1.92
CA GLY A 131 2.55 1.79 -0.48
C GLY A 131 1.22 2.22 0.12
N PHE A 132 0.85 1.59 1.21
CA PHE A 132 -0.26 2.04 2.06
C PHE A 132 0.14 1.88 3.52
N GLN A 133 -0.05 2.91 4.35
CA GLN A 133 0.27 2.86 5.78
C GLN A 133 -0.95 3.13 6.65
N SER A 134 -1.28 2.16 7.49
CA SER A 134 -2.33 2.33 8.49
C SER A 134 -1.92 3.32 9.59
N ALA A 135 -2.91 3.80 10.35
CA ALA A 135 -2.65 4.61 11.54
C ALA A 135 -1.86 3.85 12.63
N SER A 136 -1.88 2.52 12.61
CA SER A 136 -1.11 1.68 13.53
C SER A 136 0.32 1.42 13.07
N GLY A 137 0.74 1.98 11.93
CA GLY A 137 2.08 1.79 11.35
C GLY A 137 2.24 0.52 10.52
N ILE A 138 1.18 -0.27 10.32
CA ILE A 138 1.23 -1.42 9.39
C ILE A 138 1.31 -0.89 7.97
N ARG A 139 2.25 -1.41 7.20
CA ARG A 139 2.47 -1.05 5.80
C ARG A 139 2.11 -2.20 4.88
N VAL A 140 1.43 -1.87 3.79
CA VAL A 140 1.23 -2.76 2.65
C VAL A 140 2.07 -2.21 1.51
N LEU A 141 2.94 -3.04 0.95
CA LEU A 141 3.68 -2.75 -0.26
C LEU A 141 3.12 -3.62 -1.39
N LEU A 142 2.85 -2.99 -2.53
CA LEU A 142 2.38 -3.66 -3.74
C LEU A 142 3.34 -3.36 -4.88
N VAL A 143 3.96 -4.39 -5.44
CA VAL A 143 4.80 -4.25 -6.62
C VAL A 143 3.97 -4.58 -7.85
N THR A 144 3.81 -3.61 -8.74
CA THR A 144 3.10 -3.78 -10.02
C THR A 144 4.10 -3.81 -11.17
N LEU A 145 3.80 -4.62 -12.18
CA LEU A 145 4.42 -4.59 -13.49
C LEU A 145 3.56 -3.76 -14.43
N GLY A 146 4.18 -2.94 -15.28
CA GLY A 146 3.47 -2.03 -16.17
C GLY A 146 2.80 -0.87 -15.43
N GLU A 147 2.01 -0.09 -16.16
CA GLU A 147 1.37 1.11 -15.63
C GLU A 147 0.02 0.78 -14.99
N ALA A 148 0.05 0.47 -13.69
CA ALA A 148 -1.15 0.23 -12.92
C ALA A 148 -1.84 1.56 -12.54
N PRO A 149 -3.14 1.73 -12.83
CA PRO A 149 -3.83 2.97 -12.54
C PRO A 149 -4.13 3.06 -11.03
N ARG A 150 -3.99 4.26 -10.47
CA ARG A 150 -4.07 4.52 -9.03
C ARG A 150 -5.42 4.10 -8.41
N ASP A 151 -6.50 4.28 -9.17
CA ASP A 151 -7.86 3.92 -8.82
C ASP A 151 -8.07 2.40 -8.68
N ALA A 152 -7.21 1.58 -9.30
CA ALA A 152 -7.18 0.13 -9.08
C ALA A 152 -6.27 -0.26 -7.89
N VAL A 153 -5.10 0.36 -7.79
CA VAL A 153 -4.07 0.01 -6.78
C VAL A 153 -4.51 0.32 -5.35
N LEU A 154 -5.09 1.51 -5.13
CA LEU A 154 -5.47 1.97 -3.79
C LEU A 154 -6.49 1.03 -3.11
N PRO A 155 -7.61 0.66 -3.76
CA PRO A 155 -8.54 -0.32 -3.21
C PRO A 155 -7.88 -1.66 -2.88
N ILE A 156 -6.97 -2.15 -3.74
CA ILE A 156 -6.25 -3.41 -3.51
C ILE A 156 -5.41 -3.32 -2.23
N CYS A 157 -4.58 -2.29 -2.10
CA CYS A 157 -3.75 -2.10 -0.91
C CYS A 157 -4.60 -2.03 0.37
N ARG A 158 -5.73 -1.33 0.31
CA ARG A 158 -6.67 -1.23 1.42
C ARG A 158 -7.30 -2.57 1.77
N SER A 159 -7.78 -3.33 0.78
CA SER A 159 -8.36 -4.66 1.00
C SER A 159 -7.35 -5.65 1.58
N VAL A 160 -6.10 -5.61 1.12
CA VAL A 160 -5.01 -6.42 1.69
C VAL A 160 -4.76 -6.05 3.15
N TYR A 161 -4.72 -4.77 3.48
CA TYR A 161 -4.60 -4.30 4.87
C TYR A 161 -5.77 -4.77 5.74
N GLU A 162 -7.02 -4.58 5.29
CA GLU A 162 -8.22 -4.98 6.04
C GLU A 162 -8.25 -6.50 6.28
N LEU A 163 -7.82 -7.29 5.29
CA LEU A 163 -7.69 -8.73 5.40
C LEU A 163 -6.57 -9.16 6.38
N ALA A 164 -5.41 -8.51 6.32
CA ALA A 164 -4.32 -8.76 7.25
C ALA A 164 -4.75 -8.40 8.68
N SER A 165 -5.35 -7.22 8.86
CA SER A 165 -5.81 -6.73 10.16
C SER A 165 -6.87 -7.65 10.76
N SER A 166 -7.87 -8.07 9.99
CA SER A 166 -8.91 -8.99 10.48
C SER A 166 -8.34 -10.36 10.85
N THR A 167 -7.31 -10.82 10.15
CA THR A 167 -6.61 -12.07 10.47
C THR A 167 -5.81 -11.96 11.77
N MET A 168 -5.13 -10.84 11.99
CA MET A 168 -4.34 -10.60 13.21
C MET A 168 -5.21 -10.33 14.44
N CYS A 169 -6.38 -9.69 14.27
CA CYS A 169 -7.32 -9.40 15.34
C CYS A 169 -8.22 -10.60 15.71
N ALA A 170 -8.01 -11.78 15.10
CA ALA A 170 -8.78 -12.96 15.44
C ALA A 170 -8.51 -13.36 16.91
N PRO A 171 -9.54 -13.48 17.76
CA PRO A 171 -9.36 -13.90 19.15
C PRO A 171 -8.65 -15.27 19.16
N PHE A 172 -7.71 -15.45 20.09
CA PHE A 172 -6.85 -16.64 20.26
C PHE A 172 -5.65 -16.79 19.32
N ARG A 173 -5.35 -15.82 18.44
CA ARG A 173 -4.08 -15.83 17.70
C ARG A 173 -2.99 -15.08 18.45
N SER A 174 -1.88 -15.76 18.72
CA SER A 174 -0.61 -15.09 19.02
C SER A 174 -0.18 -14.32 17.77
N ILE A 175 0.13 -13.03 17.93
CA ILE A 175 0.72 -12.21 16.87
C ILE A 175 2.18 -12.69 16.71
N SER A 176 2.34 -13.79 15.98
CA SER A 176 3.63 -14.25 15.48
C SER A 176 3.80 -13.77 14.05
N THR A 177 5.05 -13.53 13.64
CA THR A 177 5.44 -13.15 12.27
C THR A 177 4.94 -14.16 11.24
N ASP A 178 4.72 -15.42 11.63
CA ASP A 178 4.22 -16.49 10.75
C ASP A 178 2.69 -16.59 10.67
N SER A 179 1.96 -15.73 11.39
CA SER A 179 0.51 -15.86 11.56
C SER A 179 -0.29 -15.60 10.27
N LEU A 180 0.20 -14.73 9.38
CA LEU A 180 -0.43 -14.48 8.08
C LEU A 180 -0.07 -15.57 7.07
N HIS A 181 1.21 -15.96 7.00
CA HIS A 181 1.69 -17.03 6.11
C HIS A 181 1.03 -18.38 6.34
N THR A 182 0.55 -18.65 7.54
CA THR A 182 -0.15 -19.91 7.89
C THR A 182 -1.68 -19.77 7.85
N SER A 183 -2.20 -18.54 7.68
CA SER A 183 -3.63 -18.28 7.70
C SER A 183 -4.26 -18.61 6.35
N ARG A 184 -4.94 -19.76 6.26
CA ARG A 184 -5.74 -20.11 5.09
C ARG A 184 -6.74 -19.03 4.69
N LYS A 185 -7.37 -18.37 5.67
CA LYS A 185 -8.33 -17.27 5.43
C LYS A 185 -7.67 -16.07 4.77
N PHE A 186 -6.47 -15.70 5.24
CA PHE A 186 -5.70 -14.62 4.64
C PHE A 186 -5.26 -14.99 3.23
N ILE A 187 -4.69 -16.18 3.03
CA ILE A 187 -4.22 -16.61 1.70
C ILE A 187 -5.38 -16.67 0.70
N SER A 188 -6.52 -17.27 1.08
CA SER A 188 -7.69 -17.35 0.21
C SER A 188 -8.29 -15.97 -0.10
N GLY A 189 -8.36 -15.09 0.89
CA GLY A 189 -8.86 -13.73 0.70
C GLY A 189 -7.92 -12.89 -0.15
N LEU A 190 -6.60 -13.06 0.03
CA LEU A 190 -5.58 -12.40 -0.75
C LEU A 190 -5.72 -12.83 -2.21
N GLN A 191 -5.75 -14.13 -2.48
CA GLN A 191 -5.94 -14.67 -3.82
C GLN A 191 -7.25 -14.20 -4.46
N ALA A 192 -8.34 -14.05 -3.71
CA ALA A 192 -9.57 -13.47 -4.23
C ALA A 192 -9.44 -11.97 -4.56
N THR A 193 -8.64 -11.24 -3.79
CA THR A 193 -8.42 -9.79 -3.95
C THR A 193 -7.50 -9.48 -5.13
N ILE A 194 -6.36 -10.18 -5.24
CA ILE A 194 -5.32 -9.86 -6.21
C ILE A 194 -5.28 -10.83 -7.40
N GLY A 195 -5.91 -12.01 -7.27
CA GLY A 195 -5.90 -13.06 -8.29
C GLY A 195 -6.22 -12.57 -9.70
N PRO A 196 -7.24 -11.71 -9.91
CA PRO A 196 -7.55 -11.15 -11.22
C PRO A 196 -6.42 -10.33 -11.86
N PHE A 197 -5.49 -9.83 -11.05
CA PHE A 197 -4.40 -8.94 -11.45
C PHE A 197 -3.02 -9.61 -11.35
N THR A 198 -2.94 -10.84 -10.84
CA THR A 198 -1.67 -11.58 -10.82
C THR A 198 -1.39 -12.20 -12.18
N ALA A 199 -0.12 -12.29 -12.55
CA ALA A 199 0.35 -13.07 -13.70
C ALA A 199 0.20 -14.59 -13.45
N THR A 200 -0.99 -15.07 -13.07
CA THR A 200 -1.42 -16.46 -12.89
C THR A 200 -0.66 -17.33 -11.86
N SER A 201 -1.32 -17.52 -10.72
CA SER A 201 -1.02 -18.43 -9.59
C SER A 201 -0.87 -19.94 -9.92
N ARG A 202 0.08 -20.63 -9.24
CA ARG A 202 -0.21 -21.66 -8.21
C ARG A 202 1.03 -21.95 -7.35
N SER A 203 0.87 -21.85 -6.03
CA SER A 203 1.89 -22.20 -5.03
C SER A 203 2.29 -23.68 -5.12
N GLY A 204 3.57 -23.94 -5.37
CA GLY A 204 4.23 -25.22 -5.12
C GLY A 204 5.04 -25.17 -3.83
N ARG A 205 4.38 -25.11 -2.66
CA ARG A 205 5.05 -25.46 -1.39
C ARG A 205 4.44 -26.78 -0.91
N SER A 206 4.99 -27.88 -1.42
CA SER A 206 4.89 -29.18 -0.76
C SER A 206 5.80 -29.12 0.47
N VAL A 207 5.21 -29.30 1.65
CA VAL A 207 5.93 -29.79 2.82
C VAL A 207 5.63 -31.28 2.91
#